data_AF-A0A257JUP0-F1
#
_entry.id   AF-A0A257JUP0-F1
#
_cell.length_a   1.000
_cell.length_b   1.000
_cell.length_c   1.000
_cell.angle_alpha   90.00
_cell.angle_beta   90.00
_cell.angle_gamma   90.00
#
_symmetry.space_group_name_H-M   'P 1'
#
loop_
_entity.id
_entity.type
_entity.pdbx_description
1 polymer ?
#
loop_
_entity_poly.entity_id
_entity_poly.type
_entity_poly.pdbx_seq_one_letter_code
_entity_poly.pdbx_strand_id
1 'polypeptide(L)'
;MAVVADLVINKPLGLSPPGIEFRRAHLVDINPVGVGAMGIASALSVAAHLGAFGPLAQAFSAMIALVAAMVASPLIAWATGGRFYLARRTRAARALAAADAQATASNADEAGTGAYLGQRALRRCVVCEGAFEAEDMAACPAYGGMICSLCCTLDARCDDLCKPQARLSQQWLRLLQRLLPRPMAPHLESGLAHYLLLMCLVVPGLLALFAGLYALGLRSVGTLDALSAAAVAPLLRTGFTQAFAVLLLVAGMVAWWLVLAQRSRQLAQAEARRQTQALHAQALALQQRSEALQHEIASHQRTDEALQQAKAQADAANQAKSRYITAISHELRTPLNSILGYAQLLEDDPAIPPHRRGAVQVIRRGGDHLLSLIEGTLDIARIEGGRLALETGPLHF
;
A
#
# COMPACT_ATOMS: atom_id res chain seq x y z
N MET A 1 -32.22 -22.34 -15.08
CA MET A 1 -33.58 -21.82 -14.84
C MET A 1 -33.61 -20.56 -13.99
N ALA A 2 -32.93 -20.47 -12.85
CA ALA A 2 -32.92 -19.24 -12.03
C ALA A 2 -32.37 -17.99 -12.76
N VAL A 3 -31.30 -18.12 -13.57
CA VAL A 3 -30.78 -17.03 -14.40
C VAL A 3 -31.79 -16.59 -15.47
N VAL A 4 -32.49 -17.56 -16.08
CA VAL A 4 -33.54 -17.26 -17.07
C VAL A 4 -34.71 -16.52 -16.41
N ALA A 5 -35.11 -16.91 -15.20
CA ALA A 5 -36.12 -16.19 -14.41
C ALA A 5 -35.70 -14.74 -14.16
N ASP A 6 -34.43 -14.53 -13.87
CA ASP A 6 -33.92 -13.19 -13.62
C ASP A 6 -33.95 -12.30 -14.88
N LEU A 7 -33.53 -12.84 -16.02
CA LEU A 7 -33.48 -12.13 -17.29
C LEU A 7 -34.86 -11.88 -17.90
N VAL A 8 -35.76 -12.88 -17.83
CA VAL A 8 -37.07 -12.86 -18.51
C VAL A 8 -38.18 -12.29 -17.64
N ILE A 9 -38.09 -12.42 -16.31
CA ILE A 9 -39.16 -12.00 -15.38
C ILE A 9 -38.71 -10.80 -14.55
N ASN A 10 -37.60 -10.91 -13.81
CA ASN A 10 -37.21 -9.85 -12.86
C ASN A 10 -36.78 -8.56 -13.55
N LYS A 11 -36.09 -8.69 -14.70
CA LYS A 11 -35.61 -7.54 -15.46
C LYS A 11 -36.74 -6.67 -16.04
N PRO A 12 -37.73 -7.21 -16.78
CA PRO A 12 -38.85 -6.40 -17.27
C PRO A 12 -39.76 -5.87 -16.16
N LEU A 13 -39.85 -6.58 -15.02
CA LEU A 13 -40.60 -6.11 -13.85
C LEU A 13 -39.86 -5.03 -13.03
N GLY A 14 -38.65 -4.63 -13.43
CA GLY A 14 -37.84 -3.63 -12.72
C GLY A 14 -37.30 -4.11 -11.36
N LEU A 15 -37.33 -5.41 -11.08
CA LEU A 15 -36.80 -6.02 -9.85
C LEU A 15 -35.28 -6.25 -9.93
N SER A 16 -34.73 -6.34 -11.15
CA SER A 16 -33.30 -6.50 -11.45
C SER A 16 -32.78 -5.26 -12.23
N PRO A 17 -31.49 -4.87 -12.09
CA PRO A 17 -30.94 -3.70 -12.79
C PRO A 17 -31.06 -3.79 -14.33
N PRO A 18 -31.17 -2.64 -15.04
CA PRO A 18 -31.30 -2.62 -16.50
C PRO A 18 -30.01 -3.07 -17.23
N GLY A 19 -28.84 -2.80 -16.66
CA GLY A 19 -27.54 -3.23 -17.19
C GLY A 19 -27.00 -4.50 -16.52
N ILE A 20 -26.22 -5.30 -17.25
CA ILE A 20 -25.48 -6.44 -16.69
C ILE A 20 -24.12 -5.92 -16.22
N GLU A 21 -23.80 -6.14 -14.94
CA GLU A 21 -22.56 -5.69 -14.31
C GLU A 21 -21.58 -6.86 -14.19
N PHE A 22 -20.43 -6.77 -14.87
CA PHE A 22 -19.41 -7.84 -14.85
C PHE A 22 -18.26 -7.57 -13.88
N ARG A 23 -18.15 -6.36 -13.31
CA ARG A 23 -17.06 -6.02 -12.39
C ARG A 23 -17.25 -6.74 -11.06
N ARG A 24 -16.34 -7.67 -10.71
CA ARG A 24 -16.29 -8.35 -9.38
C ARG A 24 -16.41 -7.36 -8.21
N ALA A 25 -15.78 -6.22 -8.38
CA ALA A 25 -15.76 -5.08 -7.48
C ALA A 25 -17.17 -4.55 -7.11
N HIS A 26 -18.17 -4.74 -7.98
CA HIS A 26 -19.54 -4.25 -7.86
C HIS A 26 -20.56 -5.34 -7.54
N LEU A 27 -20.17 -6.60 -7.64
CA LEU A 27 -21.03 -7.74 -7.36
C LEU A 27 -20.95 -8.13 -5.88
N VAL A 28 -22.07 -8.59 -5.34
CA VAL A 28 -22.09 -9.25 -4.02
C VAL A 28 -21.59 -10.68 -4.14
N ASP A 29 -21.03 -11.24 -3.05
CA ASP A 29 -20.46 -12.60 -3.11
C ASP A 29 -21.53 -13.68 -3.31
N ILE A 30 -22.68 -13.52 -2.66
CA ILE A 30 -23.87 -14.36 -2.86
C ILE A 30 -25.05 -13.45 -3.17
N ASN A 31 -25.68 -13.69 -4.32
CA ASN A 31 -26.97 -13.12 -4.64
C ASN A 31 -28.07 -14.10 -4.19
N PRO A 32 -28.87 -13.76 -3.16
CA PRO A 32 -29.91 -14.64 -2.64
C PRO A 32 -31.02 -14.91 -3.66
N VAL A 33 -31.22 -14.03 -4.65
CA VAL A 33 -32.23 -14.26 -5.70
C VAL A 33 -31.88 -15.50 -6.52
N GLY A 34 -30.67 -15.54 -7.09
CA GLY A 34 -30.23 -16.66 -7.90
C GLY A 34 -29.96 -17.92 -7.08
N VAL A 35 -29.13 -17.80 -6.04
CA VAL A 35 -28.70 -18.94 -5.22
C VAL A 35 -29.88 -19.50 -4.41
N GLY A 36 -30.73 -18.63 -3.85
CA GLY A 36 -31.91 -19.03 -3.09
C GLY A 36 -32.95 -19.72 -3.97
N ALA A 37 -33.25 -19.18 -5.15
CA ALA A 37 -34.17 -19.83 -6.08
C ALA A 37 -33.66 -21.20 -6.56
N MET A 38 -32.36 -21.32 -6.81
CA MET A 38 -31.74 -22.60 -7.17
C MET A 38 -31.78 -23.61 -6.02
N GLY A 39 -31.57 -23.15 -4.79
CA GLY A 39 -31.68 -23.98 -3.59
C GLY A 39 -33.10 -24.51 -3.36
N ILE A 40 -34.11 -23.63 -3.44
CA ILE A 40 -35.52 -24.00 -3.29
C ILE A 40 -35.94 -24.99 -4.38
N ALA A 41 -35.61 -24.71 -5.63
CA ALA A 41 -35.94 -25.58 -6.76
C ALA A 41 -35.31 -26.97 -6.62
N SER A 42 -34.02 -27.03 -6.24
CA SER A 42 -33.32 -28.30 -6.00
C SER A 42 -33.95 -29.09 -4.85
N ALA A 43 -34.25 -28.44 -3.72
CA ALA A 43 -34.85 -29.10 -2.56
C ALA A 43 -36.23 -29.70 -2.89
N LEU A 44 -37.10 -28.92 -3.56
CA LEU A 44 -38.42 -29.39 -3.98
C LEU A 44 -38.34 -30.52 -5.01
N SER A 45 -37.43 -30.42 -5.98
CA SER A 45 -37.20 -31.46 -6.98
C SER A 45 -36.73 -32.77 -6.36
N VAL A 46 -35.79 -32.71 -5.42
CA VAL A 46 -35.27 -33.90 -4.74
C VAL A 46 -36.35 -34.52 -3.86
N ALA A 47 -37.10 -33.72 -3.09
CA ALA A 47 -38.21 -34.20 -2.29
C ALA A 47 -39.30 -34.89 -3.14
N ALA A 48 -39.63 -34.30 -4.29
CA ALA A 48 -40.55 -34.91 -5.26
C ALA A 48 -40.00 -36.22 -5.83
N HIS A 49 -38.73 -36.25 -6.22
CA HIS A 49 -38.08 -37.45 -6.78
C HIS A 49 -38.00 -38.61 -5.76
N LEU A 50 -37.85 -38.29 -4.48
CA LEU A 50 -37.91 -39.27 -3.38
C LEU A 50 -39.34 -39.73 -3.06
N GLY A 51 -40.36 -39.15 -3.69
CA GLY A 51 -41.76 -39.56 -3.55
C GLY A 51 -42.49 -38.90 -2.37
N ALA A 52 -41.94 -37.82 -1.78
CA ALA A 52 -42.55 -37.13 -0.65
C ALA A 52 -43.95 -36.56 -0.96
N PHE A 53 -44.22 -36.26 -2.24
CA PHE A 53 -45.48 -35.68 -2.72
C PHE A 53 -46.32 -36.66 -3.57
N GLY A 54 -46.00 -37.96 -3.51
CA GLY A 54 -46.69 -39.01 -4.25
C GLY A 54 -46.12 -39.28 -5.66
N PRO A 55 -46.66 -40.31 -6.36
CA PRO A 55 -46.08 -40.85 -7.59
C PRO A 55 -46.20 -39.91 -8.79
N LEU A 56 -47.26 -39.11 -8.86
CA LEU A 56 -47.44 -38.13 -9.93
C LEU A 56 -46.38 -37.01 -9.82
N ALA A 57 -46.17 -36.47 -8.63
CA ALA A 57 -45.13 -35.46 -8.40
C ALA A 57 -43.72 -36.01 -8.65
N GLN A 58 -43.49 -37.30 -8.37
CA GLN A 58 -42.21 -37.97 -8.63
C GLN A 58 -41.87 -37.99 -10.13
N ALA A 59 -42.85 -38.27 -10.99
CA ALA A 59 -42.68 -38.25 -12.45
C ALA A 59 -42.40 -36.83 -12.99
N PHE A 60 -42.94 -35.80 -12.34
CA PHE A 60 -42.79 -34.40 -12.72
C PHE A 60 -41.70 -33.64 -11.94
N SER A 61 -40.77 -34.33 -11.26
CA SER A 61 -39.77 -33.67 -10.40
C SER A 61 -38.96 -32.58 -11.11
N ALA A 62 -38.53 -32.83 -12.37
CA ALA A 62 -37.82 -31.86 -13.19
C ALA A 62 -38.69 -30.63 -13.54
N MET A 63 -39.99 -30.84 -13.80
CA MET A 63 -40.94 -29.76 -14.06
C MET A 63 -41.20 -28.92 -12.80
N ILE A 64 -41.31 -29.57 -11.64
CA ILE A 64 -41.42 -28.91 -10.34
C ILE A 64 -40.19 -28.03 -10.10
N ALA A 65 -38.98 -28.51 -10.40
CA ALA A 65 -37.76 -27.72 -10.30
C ALA A 65 -37.80 -26.46 -11.17
N LEU A 66 -38.24 -26.60 -12.43
CA LEU A 66 -38.37 -25.49 -13.38
C LEU A 66 -39.34 -24.43 -12.85
N VAL A 67 -40.56 -24.84 -12.51
CA VAL A 67 -41.62 -23.93 -12.02
C VAL A 67 -41.20 -23.28 -10.71
N ALA A 68 -40.63 -24.05 -9.78
CA ALA A 68 -40.13 -23.53 -8.51
C ALA A 68 -39.05 -22.46 -8.72
N ALA A 69 -38.11 -22.66 -9.64
CA ALA A 69 -37.09 -21.65 -9.95
C ALA A 69 -37.68 -20.38 -10.58
N MET A 70 -38.67 -20.54 -11.47
CA MET A 70 -39.37 -19.43 -12.14
C MET A 70 -40.21 -18.59 -11.17
N VAL A 71 -40.75 -19.20 -10.10
CA VAL A 71 -41.57 -18.52 -9.09
C VAL A 71 -40.73 -17.99 -7.93
N ALA A 72 -39.75 -18.76 -7.44
CA ALA A 72 -38.94 -18.38 -6.30
C ALA A 72 -38.02 -17.19 -6.60
N SER A 73 -37.46 -17.09 -7.82
CA SER A 73 -36.58 -15.98 -8.19
C SER A 73 -37.30 -14.61 -8.09
N PRO A 74 -38.47 -14.39 -8.73
CA PRO A 74 -39.23 -13.14 -8.56
C PRO A 74 -39.67 -12.86 -7.14
N LEU A 75 -40.12 -13.88 -6.40
CA LEU A 75 -40.54 -13.71 -5.01
C LEU A 75 -39.39 -13.23 -4.13
N ILE A 76 -38.20 -13.81 -4.28
CA ILE A 76 -37.01 -13.39 -3.53
C ILE A 76 -36.56 -12.00 -3.98
N ALA A 77 -36.59 -11.70 -5.29
CA ALA A 77 -36.24 -10.38 -5.81
C ALA A 77 -37.17 -9.29 -5.26
N TRP A 78 -38.47 -9.55 -5.24
CA TRP A 78 -39.48 -8.68 -4.63
C TRP A 78 -39.25 -8.51 -3.12
N ALA A 79 -39.10 -9.60 -2.37
CA ALA A 79 -38.88 -9.56 -0.92
C ALA A 79 -37.58 -8.83 -0.53
N THR A 80 -36.56 -8.86 -1.38
CA THR A 80 -35.27 -8.20 -1.14
C THR A 80 -35.18 -6.79 -1.70
N GLY A 81 -36.17 -6.35 -2.49
CA GLY A 81 -36.22 -5.03 -3.13
C GLY A 81 -35.00 -4.73 -4.01
N GLY A 82 -34.46 -5.74 -4.69
CA GLY A 82 -33.30 -5.60 -5.58
C GLY A 82 -31.98 -5.20 -4.90
N ARG A 83 -31.90 -5.27 -3.56
CA ARG A 83 -30.73 -4.77 -2.79
C ARG A 83 -29.45 -5.56 -2.99
N PHE A 84 -29.54 -6.82 -3.43
CA PHE A 84 -28.40 -7.73 -3.53
C PHE A 84 -27.86 -7.90 -4.96
N TYR A 85 -28.28 -7.07 -5.93
CA TYR A 85 -27.68 -7.14 -7.27
C TYR A 85 -26.37 -6.37 -7.37
N LEU A 86 -26.23 -5.24 -6.66
CA LEU A 86 -25.06 -4.36 -6.75
C LEU A 86 -24.57 -3.96 -5.36
N ALA A 87 -23.31 -4.27 -5.08
CA ALA A 87 -22.61 -3.90 -3.85
C ALA A 87 -22.24 -2.41 -3.80
N ARG A 88 -21.98 -1.79 -4.96
CA ARG A 88 -21.61 -0.38 -5.11
C ARG A 88 -22.49 0.31 -6.14
N ARG A 89 -23.27 1.30 -5.71
CA ARG A 89 -23.98 2.24 -6.61
C ARG A 89 -23.08 3.44 -6.91
N THR A 90 -22.11 3.29 -7.81
CA THR A 90 -21.23 4.40 -8.22
C THR A 90 -22.01 5.52 -8.90
N ARG A 91 -21.45 6.74 -8.89
CA ARG A 91 -22.01 7.88 -9.64
C ARG A 91 -22.05 7.60 -11.14
N ALA A 92 -21.07 6.84 -11.66
CA ALA A 92 -21.04 6.34 -13.04
C ALA A 92 -22.13 5.29 -13.32
N ALA A 93 -22.37 4.32 -12.43
CA ALA A 93 -23.48 3.37 -12.59
C ALA A 93 -24.86 4.06 -12.45
N ARG A 94 -24.96 5.09 -11.62
CA ARG A 94 -26.15 5.97 -11.56
C ARG A 94 -26.30 6.81 -12.83
N ALA A 95 -25.21 7.28 -13.42
CA ALA A 95 -25.23 8.02 -14.68
C ALA A 95 -25.58 7.12 -15.87
N LEU A 96 -25.08 5.88 -15.92
CA LEU A 96 -25.51 4.87 -16.91
C LEU A 96 -26.98 4.51 -16.72
N ALA A 97 -27.42 4.22 -15.48
CA ALA A 97 -28.84 3.93 -15.22
C ALA A 97 -29.75 5.11 -15.57
N ALA A 98 -29.28 6.36 -15.39
CA ALA A 98 -30.00 7.56 -15.81
C ALA A 98 -30.00 7.75 -17.33
N ALA A 99 -28.87 7.49 -17.99
CA ALA A 99 -28.74 7.57 -19.45
C ALA A 99 -29.57 6.48 -20.15
N ASP A 100 -29.58 5.25 -19.64
CA ASP A 100 -30.39 4.14 -20.13
C ASP A 100 -31.88 4.40 -19.90
N ALA A 101 -32.26 4.99 -18.75
CA ALA A 101 -33.64 5.41 -18.47
C ALA A 101 -34.10 6.56 -19.38
N GLN A 102 -33.19 7.46 -19.77
CA GLN A 102 -33.45 8.50 -20.76
C GLN A 102 -33.53 7.95 -22.18
N ALA A 103 -32.69 6.97 -22.53
CA ALA A 103 -32.73 6.28 -23.82
C ALA A 103 -34.00 5.42 -24.01
N THR A 104 -34.54 4.84 -22.92
CA THR A 104 -35.82 4.11 -22.95
C THR A 104 -37.04 5.03 -23.00
N ALA A 105 -36.93 6.28 -22.56
CA ALA A 105 -37.98 7.30 -22.73
C ALA A 105 -37.97 7.93 -24.13
N SER A 106 -36.82 7.98 -24.81
CA SER A 106 -36.69 8.56 -26.15
C SER A 106 -36.92 7.58 -27.30
N ASN A 107 -36.82 6.27 -27.06
CA ASN A 107 -36.88 5.25 -28.12
C ASN A 107 -38.14 4.37 -28.02
N ALA A 108 -39.32 5.00 -28.03
CA ALA A 108 -40.57 4.29 -28.27
C ALA A 108 -40.81 3.97 -29.75
N ASP A 109 -40.04 4.54 -30.69
CA ASP A 109 -40.41 4.51 -32.12
C ASP A 109 -39.44 3.86 -33.10
N GLU A 110 -38.20 3.48 -32.77
CA GLU A 110 -37.33 2.85 -33.77
C GLU A 110 -36.56 1.64 -33.25
N ALA A 111 -37.05 0.47 -33.69
CA ALA A 111 -36.31 -0.78 -33.69
C ALA A 111 -35.19 -0.70 -34.72
N GLY A 112 -33.93 -0.69 -34.28
CA GLY A 112 -32.80 -0.91 -35.16
C GLY A 112 -31.51 -0.29 -34.68
N THR A 113 -30.45 -1.12 -34.66
CA THR A 113 -29.03 -0.78 -34.51
C THR A 113 -28.55 -0.27 -33.15
N GLY A 114 -27.76 -1.12 -32.49
CA GLY A 114 -27.06 -0.82 -31.24
C GLY A 114 -26.18 0.42 -31.38
N ALA A 115 -26.58 1.49 -30.71
CA ALA A 115 -25.80 2.70 -30.57
C ALA A 115 -24.74 2.53 -29.48
N TYR A 116 -23.61 1.90 -29.82
CA TYR A 116 -22.37 1.93 -29.03
C TYR A 116 -21.67 3.28 -29.28
N LEU A 117 -22.20 4.35 -28.67
CA LEU A 117 -21.55 5.67 -28.58
C LEU A 117 -21.34 6.00 -27.09
N GLY A 118 -20.19 6.48 -26.63
CA GLY A 118 -19.04 6.98 -27.36
C GLY A 118 -17.80 7.17 -26.50
N GLN A 119 -16.73 7.58 -27.18
CA GLN A 119 -15.48 8.17 -26.69
C GLN A 119 -15.30 8.14 -25.15
N ARG A 120 -14.91 6.98 -24.62
CA ARG A 120 -14.60 6.83 -23.20
C ARG A 120 -13.18 7.31 -22.93
N ALA A 121 -13.05 8.25 -21.98
CA ALA A 121 -11.76 8.62 -21.41
C ALA A 121 -11.07 7.36 -20.88
N LEU A 122 -10.03 6.89 -21.59
CA LEU A 122 -9.21 5.78 -21.16
C LEU A 122 -8.58 6.13 -19.81
N ARG A 123 -8.63 5.17 -18.88
CA ARG A 123 -8.06 5.28 -17.55
C ARG A 123 -6.93 4.25 -17.44
N ARG A 124 -5.85 4.61 -16.75
CA ARG A 124 -4.68 3.74 -16.59
C ARG A 124 -4.83 2.87 -15.35
N CYS A 125 -4.61 1.57 -15.48
CA CYS A 125 -4.61 0.62 -14.38
C CYS A 125 -3.35 0.79 -13.53
N VAL A 126 -3.48 0.91 -12.20
CA VAL A 126 -2.31 1.04 -11.31
C VAL A 126 -1.51 -0.25 -11.13
N VAL A 127 -2.04 -1.40 -11.57
CA VAL A 127 -1.40 -2.72 -11.40
C VAL A 127 -0.70 -3.19 -12.67
N CYS A 128 -1.41 -3.23 -13.81
CA CYS A 128 -0.84 -3.67 -15.08
C CYS A 128 -0.45 -2.52 -16.01
N GLU A 129 -0.65 -1.27 -15.58
CA GLU A 129 -0.32 -0.05 -16.32
C GLU A 129 -1.00 0.16 -17.68
N GLY A 130 -1.85 -0.78 -18.12
CA GLY A 130 -2.63 -0.67 -19.35
C GLY A 130 -3.73 0.40 -19.28
N ALA A 131 -4.13 0.91 -20.44
CA ALA A 131 -5.21 1.86 -20.60
C ALA A 131 -6.51 1.13 -20.94
N PHE A 132 -7.56 1.34 -20.15
CA PHE A 132 -8.84 0.68 -20.31
C PHE A 132 -9.99 1.67 -20.30
N GLU A 133 -11.11 1.28 -20.85
CA GLU A 133 -12.33 2.07 -20.81
C GLU A 133 -12.81 2.24 -19.37
N ALA A 134 -13.43 3.39 -19.07
CA ALA A 134 -13.93 3.68 -17.72
C ALA A 134 -14.93 2.63 -17.19
N GLU A 135 -15.59 1.89 -18.08
CA GLU A 135 -16.49 0.81 -17.70
C GLU A 135 -15.80 -0.48 -17.26
N ASP A 136 -14.59 -0.74 -17.75
CA ASP A 136 -13.77 -1.87 -17.33
C ASP A 136 -12.90 -1.56 -16.13
N MET A 137 -13.05 -0.37 -15.54
CA MET A 137 -12.23 0.08 -14.42
C MET A 137 -13.04 0.28 -13.15
N ALA A 138 -12.43 -0.05 -12.02
CA ALA A 138 -12.98 0.16 -10.69
C ALA A 138 -11.96 0.90 -9.80
N ALA A 139 -12.44 1.75 -8.90
CA ALA A 139 -11.58 2.32 -7.86
C ALA A 139 -11.28 1.25 -6.79
N CYS A 140 -10.00 1.03 -6.50
CA CYS A 140 -9.52 0.11 -5.48
C CYS A 140 -8.86 0.87 -4.32
N PRO A 141 -9.41 0.80 -3.09
CA PRO A 141 -8.82 1.47 -1.93
C PRO A 141 -7.50 0.83 -1.48
N ALA A 142 -7.28 -0.46 -1.76
CA ALA A 142 -6.04 -1.14 -1.40
C ALA A 142 -4.82 -0.63 -2.17
N TYR A 143 -5.03 -0.20 -3.42
CA TYR A 143 -3.98 0.30 -4.31
C TYR A 143 -4.04 1.82 -4.50
N GLY A 144 -5.01 2.50 -3.86
CA GLY A 144 -5.15 3.96 -3.95
C GLY A 144 -5.45 4.50 -5.36
N GLY A 145 -6.02 3.69 -6.26
CA GLY A 145 -6.21 4.08 -7.66
C GLY A 145 -7.18 3.21 -8.46
N MET A 146 -7.24 3.44 -9.78
CA MET A 146 -8.11 2.70 -10.69
C MET A 146 -7.45 1.37 -11.09
N ILE A 147 -8.21 0.27 -11.01
CA ILE A 147 -7.79 -1.08 -11.41
C ILE A 147 -8.71 -1.59 -12.51
N CYS A 148 -8.17 -2.31 -13.50
CA CYS A 148 -9.00 -2.94 -14.53
C CYS A 148 -9.74 -4.17 -13.98
N SER A 149 -10.80 -4.59 -14.66
CA SER A 149 -11.67 -5.71 -14.28
C SER A 149 -10.88 -7.01 -14.10
N LEU A 150 -9.94 -7.30 -15.02
CA LEU A 150 -9.09 -8.50 -14.98
C LEU A 150 -8.13 -8.51 -13.78
N CYS A 151 -7.42 -7.41 -13.51
CA CYS A 151 -6.58 -7.32 -12.32
C CYS A 151 -7.43 -7.37 -11.04
N CYS A 152 -8.62 -6.78 -11.04
CA CYS A 152 -9.54 -6.85 -9.92
C CYS A 152 -10.06 -8.27 -9.62
N THR A 153 -10.20 -9.13 -10.64
CA THR A 153 -10.62 -10.52 -10.46
C THR A 153 -9.46 -11.40 -10.02
N LEU A 154 -8.29 -11.24 -10.62
CA LEU A 154 -7.12 -12.09 -10.37
C LEU A 154 -6.34 -11.75 -9.09
N ASP A 155 -6.43 -10.51 -8.61
CA ASP A 155 -5.64 -10.07 -7.47
C ASP A 155 -6.32 -10.35 -6.12
N ALA A 156 -5.72 -11.23 -5.33
CA ALA A 156 -6.21 -11.62 -4.00
C ALA A 156 -5.72 -10.69 -2.87
N ARG A 157 -4.77 -9.77 -3.11
CA ARG A 157 -4.16 -8.97 -2.03
C ARG A 157 -5.11 -7.93 -1.46
N CYS A 158 -6.04 -7.42 -2.27
CA CYS A 158 -6.99 -6.38 -1.90
C CYS A 158 -8.08 -6.85 -0.93
N ASP A 159 -8.26 -8.16 -0.77
CA ASP A 159 -9.25 -8.79 0.10
C ASP A 159 -10.67 -8.19 0.00
N ASP A 160 -11.13 -7.72 -1.17
CA ASP A 160 -12.46 -7.08 -1.32
C ASP A 160 -12.71 -5.89 -0.35
N LEU A 161 -11.66 -5.17 0.05
CA LEU A 161 -11.74 -3.93 0.87
C LEU A 161 -12.69 -2.88 0.27
N CYS A 162 -12.88 -2.92 -1.04
CA CYS A 162 -13.79 -2.04 -1.76
C CYS A 162 -15.29 -2.31 -1.51
N LYS A 163 -15.66 -3.46 -0.93
CA LYS A 163 -17.06 -3.87 -0.69
C LYS A 163 -17.24 -4.59 0.67
N PRO A 164 -16.95 -3.93 1.81
CA PRO A 164 -16.91 -4.59 3.13
C PRO A 164 -18.26 -5.22 3.52
N GLN A 165 -19.36 -4.57 3.15
CA GLN A 165 -20.72 -5.01 3.47
C GLN A 165 -21.29 -6.09 2.55
N ALA A 166 -20.61 -6.41 1.45
CA ALA A 166 -21.08 -7.36 0.44
C ALA A 166 -20.45 -8.75 0.59
N ARG A 167 -19.50 -8.91 1.53
CA ARG A 167 -18.81 -10.17 1.79
C ARG A 167 -19.77 -11.24 2.32
N LEU A 168 -19.58 -12.50 1.92
CA LEU A 168 -20.41 -13.63 2.39
C LEU A 168 -20.49 -13.70 3.92
N SER A 169 -19.36 -13.58 4.61
CA SER A 169 -19.28 -13.62 6.06
C SER A 169 -20.13 -12.55 6.75
N GLN A 170 -20.16 -11.34 6.19
CA GLN A 170 -20.94 -10.21 6.68
C GLN A 170 -22.43 -10.36 6.36
N GLN A 171 -22.77 -10.90 5.18
CA GLN A 171 -24.15 -11.22 4.83
C GLN A 171 -24.73 -12.28 5.78
N TRP A 172 -23.97 -13.33 6.04
CA TRP A 172 -24.34 -14.40 6.98
C TRP A 172 -24.49 -13.87 8.40
N LEU A 173 -23.53 -13.06 8.87
CA LEU A 173 -23.60 -12.47 10.20
C LEU A 173 -24.88 -11.65 10.39
N ARG A 174 -25.27 -10.84 9.39
CA ARG A 174 -26.54 -10.08 9.45
C ARG A 174 -27.76 -10.98 9.46
N LEU A 175 -27.74 -12.08 8.70
CA LEU A 175 -28.83 -13.05 8.72
C LEU A 175 -28.94 -13.70 10.10
N LEU A 176 -27.83 -14.13 10.67
CA LEU A 176 -27.80 -14.73 12.00
C LEU A 176 -28.25 -13.73 13.07
N GLN A 177 -27.83 -12.46 12.99
CA GLN A 177 -28.28 -11.41 13.90
C GLN A 177 -29.78 -11.08 13.80
N ARG A 178 -30.42 -11.36 12.65
CA ARG A 178 -31.89 -11.25 12.51
C ARG A 178 -32.62 -12.44 13.11
N LEU A 179 -32.02 -13.63 13.05
CA LEU A 179 -32.61 -14.88 13.56
C LEU A 179 -32.34 -15.11 15.05
N LEU A 180 -31.23 -14.57 15.58
CA LEU A 180 -30.75 -14.81 16.94
C LEU A 180 -31.14 -13.65 17.89
N PRO A 181 -31.54 -13.92 19.14
CA PRO A 181 -31.91 -12.87 20.10
C PRO A 181 -30.76 -11.89 20.37
N ARG A 182 -31.10 -10.59 20.49
CA ARG A 182 -30.17 -9.47 20.71
C ARG A 182 -29.07 -9.68 21.77
N PRO A 183 -29.28 -10.34 22.94
CA PRO A 183 -28.21 -10.57 23.91
C PRO A 183 -27.06 -11.47 23.42
N MET A 184 -27.26 -12.30 22.39
CA MET A 184 -26.23 -13.21 21.87
C MET A 184 -25.37 -12.58 20.76
N ALA A 185 -25.78 -11.44 20.21
CA ALA A 185 -25.04 -10.74 19.15
C ALA A 185 -23.57 -10.38 19.50
N PRO A 186 -23.23 -9.91 20.72
CA PRO A 186 -21.83 -9.58 21.03
C PRO A 186 -20.91 -10.81 21.16
N HIS A 187 -21.46 -11.99 21.44
CA HIS A 187 -20.69 -13.24 21.54
C HIS A 187 -20.45 -13.90 20.18
N LEU A 188 -21.03 -13.35 19.12
CA LEU A 188 -20.93 -13.86 17.76
C LEU A 188 -19.62 -13.36 17.12
N GLU A 189 -18.50 -13.85 17.65
CA GLU A 189 -17.20 -13.64 17.03
C GLU A 189 -17.19 -14.16 15.58
N SER A 190 -16.34 -13.55 14.74
CA SER A 190 -16.19 -13.95 13.34
C SER A 190 -15.95 -15.46 13.19
N GLY A 191 -15.18 -16.10 14.09
CA GLY A 191 -14.95 -17.54 14.06
C GLY A 191 -16.23 -18.38 14.21
N LEU A 192 -17.03 -18.10 15.24
CA LEU A 192 -18.24 -18.87 15.52
C LEU A 192 -19.31 -18.69 14.42
N ALA A 193 -19.40 -17.49 13.85
CA ALA A 193 -20.29 -17.23 12.72
C ALA A 193 -19.96 -18.09 11.48
N HIS A 194 -18.66 -18.25 11.14
CA HIS A 194 -18.23 -19.09 10.01
C HIS A 194 -18.49 -20.57 10.29
N TYR A 195 -18.26 -21.03 11.52
CA TYR A 195 -18.57 -22.39 11.94
C TYR A 195 -20.07 -22.70 11.77
N LEU A 196 -20.93 -21.82 12.26
CA LEU A 196 -22.38 -21.96 12.13
C LEU A 196 -22.84 -21.93 10.67
N LEU A 197 -22.21 -21.12 9.80
CA LEU A 197 -22.48 -21.13 8.36
C LEU A 197 -22.19 -22.50 7.75
N LEU A 198 -21.03 -23.07 8.06
CA LEU A 198 -20.62 -24.36 7.50
C LEU A 198 -21.50 -25.51 8.01
N MET A 199 -21.86 -25.49 9.30
CA MET A 199 -22.81 -26.46 9.88
C MET A 199 -24.21 -26.32 9.30
N CYS A 200 -24.67 -25.10 9.00
CA CYS A 200 -25.98 -24.88 8.37
C CYS A 200 -26.07 -25.50 6.96
N LEU A 201 -24.93 -25.74 6.30
CA LEU A 201 -24.89 -26.45 5.02
C LEU A 201 -24.69 -27.97 5.19
N VAL A 202 -23.78 -28.38 6.08
CA VAL A 202 -23.42 -29.79 6.29
C VAL A 202 -24.54 -30.59 6.94
N VAL A 203 -25.18 -30.06 7.98
CA VAL A 203 -26.26 -30.75 8.71
C VAL A 203 -27.43 -31.14 7.80
N PRO A 204 -28.06 -30.22 7.04
CA PRO A 204 -29.17 -30.61 6.16
C PRO A 204 -28.71 -31.49 5.00
N GLY A 205 -27.48 -31.34 4.51
CA GLY A 205 -26.93 -32.22 3.48
C GLY A 205 -26.79 -33.67 3.96
N LEU A 206 -26.20 -33.87 5.13
CA LEU A 206 -26.11 -35.20 5.75
C LEU A 206 -27.49 -35.76 6.08
N LEU A 207 -28.40 -34.92 6.62
CA LEU A 207 -29.76 -35.35 6.93
C LEU A 207 -30.50 -35.81 5.67
N ALA A 208 -30.43 -35.07 4.57
CA ALA A 208 -31.06 -35.44 3.30
C ALA A 208 -30.48 -36.74 2.72
N LEU A 209 -29.15 -36.89 2.76
CA LEU A 209 -28.47 -38.12 2.31
C LEU A 209 -28.92 -39.34 3.12
N PHE A 210 -28.85 -39.26 4.46
CA PHE A 210 -29.20 -40.36 5.34
C PHE A 210 -30.71 -40.67 5.31
N ALA A 211 -31.56 -39.65 5.23
CA ALA A 211 -33.01 -39.83 5.06
C ALA A 211 -33.34 -40.52 3.72
N GLY A 212 -32.66 -40.14 2.63
CA GLY A 212 -32.81 -40.77 1.32
C GLY A 212 -32.36 -42.23 1.32
N LEU A 213 -31.19 -42.53 1.88
CA LEU A 213 -30.68 -43.91 2.02
C LEU A 213 -31.60 -44.75 2.92
N TYR A 214 -32.09 -44.19 4.02
CA TYR A 214 -33.04 -44.86 4.90
C TYR A 214 -34.36 -45.17 4.18
N ALA A 215 -34.91 -44.22 3.43
CA ALA A 215 -36.11 -44.42 2.62
C ALA A 215 -35.92 -45.49 1.53
N LEU A 216 -34.75 -45.51 0.89
CA LEU A 216 -34.40 -46.56 -0.08
C LEU A 216 -34.30 -47.94 0.58
N GLY A 217 -33.68 -48.01 1.76
CA GLY A 217 -33.59 -49.24 2.55
C GLY A 217 -34.96 -49.76 2.98
N LEU A 218 -35.86 -48.89 3.45
CA LEU A 218 -37.25 -49.24 3.77
C LEU A 218 -38.00 -49.85 2.58
N ARG A 219 -37.80 -49.32 1.36
CA ARG A 219 -38.40 -49.88 0.14
C ARG A 219 -37.91 -51.30 -0.14
N SER A 220 -36.62 -51.58 0.07
CA SER A 220 -36.08 -52.94 -0.07
C SER A 220 -36.56 -53.92 1.01
N VAL A 221 -36.86 -53.43 2.21
CA VAL A 221 -37.43 -54.28 3.28
C VAL A 221 -38.89 -54.61 3.00
N GLY A 222 -39.63 -53.74 2.31
CA GLY A 222 -41.02 -53.97 1.92
C GLY A 222 -41.22 -55.14 0.94
N THR A 223 -40.16 -55.68 0.33
CA THR A 223 -40.23 -56.88 -0.52
C THR A 223 -40.00 -58.18 0.25
N LEU A 224 -39.74 -58.11 1.56
CA LEU A 224 -39.52 -59.25 2.45
C LEU A 224 -40.82 -59.66 3.16
N ASP A 225 -40.87 -60.90 3.66
CA ASP A 225 -41.96 -61.38 4.52
C ASP A 225 -42.11 -60.54 5.80
N ALA A 226 -43.34 -60.46 6.34
CA ALA A 226 -43.67 -59.58 7.47
C ALA A 226 -42.80 -59.83 8.73
N LEU A 227 -42.43 -61.09 8.99
CA LEU A 227 -41.61 -61.50 10.14
C LEU A 227 -40.15 -61.03 10.01
N SER A 228 -39.57 -61.13 8.81
CA SER A 228 -38.20 -60.66 8.55
C SER A 228 -38.16 -59.13 8.45
N ALA A 229 -39.18 -58.50 7.88
CA ALA A 229 -39.31 -57.05 7.85
C ALA A 229 -39.37 -56.43 9.26
N ALA A 230 -40.11 -57.04 10.18
CA ALA A 230 -40.21 -56.58 11.57
C ALA A 230 -38.87 -56.69 12.33
N ALA A 231 -38.03 -57.67 12.01
CA ALA A 231 -36.71 -57.83 12.62
C ALA A 231 -35.67 -56.84 12.05
N VAL A 232 -35.71 -56.57 10.75
CA VAL A 232 -34.69 -55.75 10.05
C VAL A 232 -34.92 -54.25 10.19
N ALA A 233 -36.18 -53.79 10.18
CA ALA A 233 -36.51 -52.35 10.25
C ALA A 233 -35.90 -51.59 11.45
N PRO A 234 -35.96 -52.09 12.71
CA PRO A 234 -35.35 -51.39 13.86
C PRO A 234 -33.82 -51.41 13.80
N LEU A 235 -33.20 -52.48 13.31
CA LEU A 235 -31.75 -52.56 13.09
C LEU A 235 -31.31 -51.49 12.10
N LEU A 236 -32.04 -51.34 10.99
CA LEU A 236 -31.77 -50.36 9.95
C LEU A 236 -31.85 -48.93 10.51
N ARG A 237 -32.92 -48.61 11.25
CA ARG A 237 -33.10 -47.29 11.88
C ARG A 237 -31.96 -46.98 12.86
N THR A 238 -31.63 -47.93 13.73
CA THR A 238 -30.59 -47.73 14.75
C THR A 238 -29.21 -47.56 14.09
N GLY A 239 -28.88 -48.39 13.10
CA GLY A 239 -27.63 -48.29 12.34
C GLY A 239 -27.48 -46.96 11.62
N PHE A 240 -28.52 -46.50 10.88
CA PHE A 240 -28.47 -45.21 10.18
C PHE A 240 -28.40 -44.01 11.14
N THR A 241 -29.13 -44.04 12.27
CA THR A 241 -29.07 -42.95 13.26
C THR A 241 -27.72 -42.88 13.97
N GLN A 242 -27.13 -44.02 14.32
CA GLN A 242 -25.77 -44.09 14.90
C GLN A 242 -24.72 -43.60 13.90
N ALA A 243 -24.76 -44.06 12.65
CA ALA A 243 -23.84 -43.62 11.60
C ALA A 243 -23.96 -42.11 11.34
N PHE A 244 -25.18 -41.59 11.26
CA PHE A 244 -25.43 -40.14 11.12
C PHE A 244 -24.85 -39.35 12.29
N ALA A 245 -25.09 -39.78 13.54
CA ALA A 245 -24.59 -39.09 14.72
C ALA A 245 -23.04 -39.05 14.77
N VAL A 246 -22.38 -40.17 14.46
CA VAL A 246 -20.91 -40.24 14.42
C VAL A 246 -20.36 -39.32 13.33
N LEU A 247 -20.91 -39.37 12.12
CA LEU A 247 -20.45 -38.51 11.02
C LEU A 247 -20.71 -37.03 11.29
N LEU A 248 -21.81 -36.69 11.95
CA LEU A 248 -22.11 -35.31 12.33
C LEU A 248 -21.07 -34.77 13.33
N LEU A 249 -20.68 -35.57 14.33
CA LEU A 249 -19.64 -35.19 15.29
C LEU A 249 -18.29 -34.98 14.60
N VAL A 250 -17.89 -35.91 13.73
CA VAL A 250 -16.65 -35.82 12.95
C VAL A 250 -16.67 -34.58 12.05
N ALA A 251 -17.77 -34.33 11.35
CA ALA A 251 -17.93 -33.16 10.49
C ALA A 251 -17.87 -31.86 11.30
N GLY A 252 -18.46 -31.81 12.49
CA GLY A 252 -18.35 -30.68 13.41
C GLY A 252 -16.92 -30.42 13.87
N MET A 253 -16.18 -31.46 14.23
CA MET A 253 -14.76 -31.34 14.63
C MET A 253 -13.89 -30.84 13.47
N VAL A 254 -14.05 -31.42 12.27
CA VAL A 254 -13.33 -30.99 11.05
C VAL A 254 -13.67 -29.55 10.69
N ALA A 255 -14.96 -29.18 10.74
CA ALA A 255 -15.40 -27.82 10.48
C ALA A 255 -14.78 -26.81 11.44
N TRP A 256 -14.77 -27.12 12.73
CA TRP A 256 -14.13 -26.26 13.73
C TRP A 256 -12.63 -26.14 13.50
N TRP A 257 -11.96 -27.27 13.23
CA TRP A 257 -10.53 -27.29 12.92
C TRP A 257 -10.20 -26.44 11.68
N LEU A 258 -11.00 -26.54 10.61
CA LEU A 258 -10.84 -25.72 9.41
C LEU A 258 -10.99 -24.22 9.71
N VAL A 259 -12.02 -23.85 10.47
CA VAL A 259 -12.24 -22.45 10.88
C VAL A 259 -11.08 -21.93 11.71
N LEU A 260 -10.60 -22.72 12.67
CA LEU A 260 -9.48 -22.34 13.52
C LEU A 260 -8.16 -22.23 12.73
N ALA A 261 -7.89 -23.19 11.86
CA ALA A 261 -6.72 -23.19 10.98
C ALA A 261 -6.73 -21.97 10.03
N GLN A 262 -7.90 -21.63 9.48
CA GLN A 262 -8.06 -20.47 8.62
C GLN A 262 -7.87 -19.15 9.38
N ARG A 263 -8.40 -19.02 10.60
CA ARG A 263 -8.19 -17.84 11.46
C ARG A 263 -6.73 -17.69 11.87
N SER A 264 -6.07 -18.80 12.23
CA SER A 264 -4.63 -18.82 12.54
C SER A 264 -3.79 -18.32 11.36
N ARG A 265 -4.06 -18.83 10.14
CA ARG A 265 -3.37 -18.37 8.92
C ARG A 265 -3.61 -16.88 8.63
N GLN A 266 -4.82 -16.38 8.84
CA GLN A 266 -5.14 -14.96 8.63
C GLN A 266 -4.38 -14.05 9.59
N LEU A 267 -4.27 -14.42 10.86
CA LEU A 267 -3.52 -13.66 11.86
C LEU A 267 -2.02 -13.68 11.55
N ALA A 268 -1.47 -14.84 11.23
CA ALA A 268 -0.07 -14.97 10.83
C ALA A 268 0.25 -14.12 9.58
N GLN A 269 -0.66 -14.09 8.60
CA GLN A 269 -0.50 -13.23 7.41
C GLN A 269 -0.59 -11.74 7.74
N ALA A 270 -1.49 -11.34 8.64
CA ALA A 270 -1.61 -9.94 9.05
C ALA A 270 -0.35 -9.45 9.78
N GLU A 271 0.24 -10.30 10.63
CA GLU A 271 1.46 -10.00 11.34
C GLU A 271 2.68 -9.94 10.40
N ALA A 272 2.82 -10.91 9.50
CA ALA A 272 3.86 -10.90 8.47
C ALA A 272 3.79 -9.65 7.57
N ARG A 273 2.57 -9.19 7.22
CA ARG A 273 2.37 -7.94 6.46
C ARG A 273 2.85 -6.72 7.24
N ARG A 274 2.55 -6.62 8.54
CA ARG A 274 3.02 -5.52 9.40
C ARG A 274 4.54 -5.48 9.49
N GLN A 275 5.19 -6.63 9.69
CA GLN A 275 6.65 -6.72 9.72
C GLN A 275 7.27 -6.29 8.40
N THR A 276 6.73 -6.75 7.28
CA THR A 276 7.22 -6.40 5.94
C THR A 276 7.07 -4.90 5.67
N GLN A 277 5.97 -4.28 6.09
CA GLN A 277 5.76 -2.83 5.96
C GLN A 277 6.73 -2.03 6.83
N ALA A 278 6.96 -2.48 8.08
CA ALA A 278 7.93 -1.85 8.97
C ALA A 278 9.37 -1.91 8.41
N LEU A 279 9.76 -3.05 7.85
CA LEU A 279 11.09 -3.22 7.24
C LEU A 279 11.27 -2.31 6.01
N HIS A 280 10.26 -2.21 5.13
CA HIS A 280 10.32 -1.30 3.99
C HIS A 280 10.42 0.17 4.42
N ALA A 281 9.68 0.58 5.46
CA ALA A 281 9.76 1.94 5.98
C ALA A 281 11.16 2.25 6.56
N GLN A 282 11.77 1.28 7.27
CA GLN A 282 13.14 1.42 7.76
C GLN A 282 14.17 1.51 6.63
N ALA A 283 14.02 0.70 5.58
CA ALA A 283 14.91 0.74 4.41
C ALA A 283 14.88 2.10 3.71
N LEU A 284 13.68 2.68 3.50
CA LEU A 284 13.53 4.02 2.93
C LEU A 284 14.17 5.10 3.81
N ALA A 285 13.98 5.04 5.13
CA ALA A 285 14.58 5.99 6.06
C ALA A 285 16.12 5.91 6.08
N LEU A 286 16.68 4.70 6.00
CA LEU A 286 18.12 4.50 5.88
C LEU A 286 18.67 5.08 4.58
N GLN A 287 17.95 4.89 3.46
CA GLN A 287 18.36 5.44 2.18
C GLN A 287 18.35 6.97 2.19
N GLN A 288 17.30 7.60 2.72
CA GLN A 288 17.23 9.06 2.89
C GLN A 288 18.34 9.60 3.78
N ARG A 289 18.66 8.89 4.88
CA ARG A 289 19.75 9.28 5.77
C ARG A 289 21.11 9.17 5.09
N SER A 290 21.32 8.12 4.28
CA SER A 290 22.54 7.96 3.49
C SER A 290 22.71 9.12 2.49
N GLU A 291 21.66 9.48 1.77
CA GLU A 291 21.68 10.60 0.82
C GLU A 291 21.98 11.94 1.52
N ALA A 292 21.37 12.19 2.68
CA ALA A 292 21.62 13.40 3.46
C ALA A 292 23.09 13.49 3.92
N LEU A 293 23.66 12.39 4.43
CA LEU A 293 25.06 12.33 4.84
C LEU A 293 26.02 12.55 3.67
N GLN A 294 25.72 11.98 2.49
CA GLN A 294 26.52 12.20 1.29
C GLN A 294 26.52 13.68 0.88
N HIS A 295 25.37 14.35 0.98
CA HIS A 295 25.26 15.77 0.69
C HIS A 295 26.05 16.64 1.69
N GLU A 296 26.00 16.30 2.98
CA GLU A 296 26.77 16.97 4.04
C GLU A 296 28.28 16.81 3.83
N ILE A 297 28.76 15.59 3.55
CA ILE A 297 30.18 15.33 3.24
C ILE A 297 30.64 16.14 2.02
N ALA A 298 29.85 16.16 0.95
CA ALA A 298 30.18 16.94 -0.24
C ALA A 298 30.25 18.45 0.04
N SER A 299 29.40 18.97 0.94
CA SER A 299 29.47 20.36 1.39
C SER A 299 30.75 20.64 2.17
N HIS A 300 31.12 19.76 3.12
CA HIS A 300 32.34 19.90 3.90
C HIS A 300 33.60 19.87 3.04
N GLN A 301 33.66 18.98 2.05
CA GLN A 301 34.79 18.91 1.12
C GLN A 301 34.98 20.23 0.36
N ARG A 302 33.90 20.84 -0.14
CA ARG A 302 34.00 22.14 -0.83
C ARG A 302 34.47 23.26 0.10
N THR A 303 34.00 23.28 1.34
CA THR A 303 34.44 24.29 2.31
C THR A 303 35.90 24.10 2.71
N ASP A 304 36.35 22.85 2.86
CA ASP A 304 37.75 22.53 3.19
C ASP A 304 38.68 22.90 2.04
N GLU A 305 38.31 22.60 0.79
CA GLU A 305 39.05 23.01 -0.40
C GLU A 305 39.17 24.54 -0.50
N ALA A 306 38.07 25.26 -0.31
CA ALA A 306 38.07 26.72 -0.32
C ALA A 306 38.95 27.30 0.80
N LEU A 307 38.90 26.70 2.00
CA LEU A 307 39.74 27.10 3.13
C LEU A 307 41.23 26.86 2.84
N GLN A 308 41.58 25.70 2.27
CA GLN A 308 42.96 25.38 1.89
C GLN A 308 43.49 26.35 0.83
N GLN A 309 42.68 26.69 -0.18
CA GLN A 309 43.04 27.67 -1.21
C GLN A 309 43.27 29.07 -0.61
N ALA A 310 42.36 29.54 0.24
CA ALA A 310 42.49 30.83 0.90
C ALA A 310 43.73 30.89 1.80
N LYS A 311 44.02 29.81 2.54
CA LYS A 311 45.23 29.68 3.35
C LYS A 311 46.49 29.74 2.49
N ALA A 312 46.55 28.96 1.41
CA ALA A 312 47.69 28.96 0.50
C ALA A 312 47.95 30.34 -0.11
N GLN A 313 46.88 31.06 -0.48
CA GLN A 313 46.98 32.43 -1.00
C GLN A 313 47.52 33.41 0.05
N ALA A 314 47.02 33.33 1.30
CA ALA A 314 47.50 34.17 2.40
C ALA A 314 48.97 33.88 2.74
N ASP A 315 49.36 32.61 2.80
CA ASP A 315 50.73 32.20 3.08
C ASP A 315 51.68 32.67 1.95
N ALA A 316 51.26 32.56 0.69
CA ALA A 316 52.02 33.07 -0.45
C ALA A 316 52.19 34.60 -0.40
N ALA A 317 51.15 35.34 -0.05
CA ALA A 317 51.19 36.79 0.10
C ALA A 317 52.14 37.21 1.24
N ASN A 318 52.10 36.51 2.39
CA ASN A 318 53.01 36.75 3.50
C ASN A 318 54.47 36.49 3.11
N GLN A 319 54.75 35.38 2.42
CA GLN A 319 56.09 35.09 1.93
C GLN A 319 56.59 36.13 0.92
N ALA A 320 55.70 36.66 0.06
CA ALA A 320 56.05 37.74 -0.86
C ALA A 320 56.36 39.04 -0.11
N LYS A 321 55.56 39.41 0.90
CA LYS A 321 55.80 40.57 1.77
C LYS A 321 57.17 40.48 2.46
N SER A 322 57.50 39.34 3.08
CA SER A 322 58.79 39.14 3.74
C SER A 322 59.98 39.24 2.77
N ARG A 323 59.84 38.66 1.56
CA ARG A 323 60.87 38.74 0.52
C ARG A 323 61.09 40.19 0.05
N TYR A 324 60.01 40.93 -0.17
CA TYR A 324 60.07 42.33 -0.58
C TYR A 324 60.77 43.21 0.46
N ILE A 325 60.39 43.12 1.74
CA ILE A 325 61.02 43.90 2.83
C ILE A 325 62.52 43.61 2.93
N THR A 326 62.90 42.33 2.85
CA THR A 326 64.30 41.92 2.90
C THR A 326 65.10 42.50 1.73
N ALA A 327 64.59 42.37 0.50
CA ALA A 327 65.24 42.86 -0.71
C ALA A 327 65.41 44.40 -0.67
N ILE A 328 64.33 45.15 -0.38
CA ILE A 328 64.38 46.60 -0.30
C ILE A 328 65.37 47.08 0.75
N SER A 329 65.45 46.40 1.89
CA SER A 329 66.39 46.80 2.95
C SER A 329 67.85 46.67 2.51
N HIS A 330 68.20 45.64 1.75
CA HIS A 330 69.54 45.49 1.18
C HIS A 330 69.85 46.57 0.14
N GLU A 331 68.89 46.87 -0.74
CA GLU A 331 69.02 47.91 -1.77
C GLU A 331 69.14 49.32 -1.17
N LEU A 332 68.52 49.58 0.00
CA LEU A 332 68.61 50.87 0.70
C LEU A 332 69.87 51.00 1.57
N ARG A 333 70.31 49.93 2.24
CA ARG A 333 71.48 49.95 3.13
C ARG A 333 72.77 50.27 2.37
N THR A 334 72.94 49.72 1.17
CA THR A 334 74.18 49.88 0.38
C THR A 334 74.48 51.36 0.05
N PRO A 335 73.59 52.13 -0.59
CA PRO A 335 73.84 53.54 -0.87
C PRO A 335 73.88 54.38 0.41
N LEU A 336 73.09 54.04 1.43
CA LEU A 336 73.08 54.77 2.70
C LEU A 336 74.42 54.64 3.45
N ASN A 337 75.01 53.44 3.47
CA ASN A 337 76.34 53.22 4.05
C ASN A 337 77.42 53.99 3.29
N SER A 338 77.33 54.09 1.95
CA SER A 338 78.23 54.94 1.17
C SER A 338 78.07 56.42 1.53
N ILE A 339 76.84 56.92 1.65
CA ILE A 339 76.56 58.32 2.04
C ILE A 339 77.09 58.61 3.45
N LEU A 340 76.86 57.69 4.40
CA LEU A 340 77.37 57.79 5.77
C LEU A 340 78.89 57.78 5.82
N GLY A 341 79.55 56.90 5.06
CA GLY A 341 81.01 56.84 4.97
C GLY A 341 81.62 58.12 4.42
N TYR A 342 81.05 58.69 3.35
CA TYR A 342 81.49 59.99 2.84
C TYR A 342 81.19 61.13 3.81
N ALA A 343 80.05 61.11 4.50
CA ALA A 343 79.72 62.10 5.51
C ALA A 343 80.69 62.07 6.70
N GLN A 344 81.11 60.88 7.15
CA GLN A 344 82.13 60.71 8.19
C GLN A 344 83.50 61.23 7.74
N LEU A 345 83.95 60.86 6.53
CA LEU A 345 85.20 61.38 5.95
C LEU A 345 85.21 62.91 5.85
N LEU A 346 84.09 63.52 5.45
CA LEU A 346 83.92 64.98 5.38
C LEU A 346 83.81 65.64 6.76
N GLU A 347 83.35 64.92 7.79
CA GLU A 347 83.29 65.42 9.16
C GLU A 347 84.71 65.49 9.77
N ASP A 348 85.55 64.50 9.46
CA ASP A 348 86.91 64.36 9.98
C ASP A 348 87.98 65.10 9.15
N ASP A 349 87.64 65.60 7.94
CA ASP A 349 88.57 66.34 7.08
C ASP A 349 88.84 67.76 7.61
N PRO A 350 90.10 68.08 8.02
CA PRO A 350 90.46 69.40 8.52
C PRO A 350 90.34 70.51 7.46
N ALA A 351 90.30 70.17 6.16
CA ALA A 351 90.14 71.13 5.06
C ALA A 351 88.71 71.67 4.92
N ILE A 352 87.71 71.08 5.60
CA ILE A 352 86.32 71.52 5.52
C ILE A 352 86.09 72.78 6.38
N PRO A 353 85.55 73.88 5.79
CA PRO A 353 85.30 75.13 6.52
C PRO A 353 84.35 74.94 7.72
N PRO A 354 84.59 75.62 8.85
CA PRO A 354 83.82 75.43 10.09
C PRO A 354 82.32 75.72 9.93
N HIS A 355 81.93 76.61 9.01
CA HIS A 355 80.53 76.90 8.71
C HIS A 355 79.79 75.76 7.97
N ARG A 356 80.49 74.80 7.36
CA ARG A 356 79.88 73.66 6.63
C ARG A 356 79.84 72.36 7.44
N ARG A 357 80.63 72.26 8.52
CA ARG A 357 80.65 71.07 9.40
C ARG A 357 79.28 70.77 10.01
N GLY A 358 78.52 71.80 10.38
CA GLY A 358 77.16 71.64 10.89
C GLY A 358 76.21 70.96 9.90
N ALA A 359 76.33 71.27 8.60
CA ALA A 359 75.50 70.63 7.56
C ALA A 359 75.89 69.16 7.34
N VAL A 360 77.19 68.83 7.37
CA VAL A 360 77.69 67.44 7.28
C VAL A 360 77.19 66.60 8.47
N GLN A 361 77.21 67.16 9.68
CA GLN A 361 76.66 66.51 10.88
C GLN A 361 75.16 66.25 10.81
N VAL A 362 74.39 67.12 10.15
CA VAL A 362 72.95 66.90 9.94
C VAL A 362 72.72 65.76 8.95
N ILE A 363 73.50 65.70 7.86
CA ILE A 363 73.44 64.59 6.89
C ILE A 363 73.78 63.26 7.58
N ARG A 364 74.85 63.21 8.39
CA ARG A 364 75.23 62.00 9.11
C ARG A 364 74.15 61.55 10.09
N ARG A 365 73.67 62.45 10.96
CA ARG A 365 72.58 62.13 11.91
C ARG A 365 71.30 61.68 11.21
N GLY A 366 70.95 62.31 10.09
CA GLY A 366 69.81 61.90 9.27
C GLY A 366 69.99 60.50 8.67
N GLY A 367 71.19 60.17 8.19
CA GLY A 367 71.53 58.85 7.67
C GLY A 367 71.50 57.77 8.75
N ASP A 368 72.09 58.03 9.93
CA ASP A 368 72.09 57.12 11.08
C ASP A 368 70.65 56.82 11.54
N HIS A 369 69.79 57.85 11.58
CA HIS A 369 68.38 57.68 11.92
C HIS A 369 67.60 56.85 10.89
N LEU A 370 67.84 57.08 9.59
CA LEU A 370 67.18 56.33 8.52
C LEU A 370 67.60 54.86 8.54
N LEU A 371 68.88 54.58 8.81
CA LEU A 371 69.42 53.23 8.93
C LEU A 371 68.76 52.48 10.10
N SER A 372 68.64 53.14 11.26
CA SER A 372 67.98 52.58 12.44
C SER A 372 66.50 52.24 12.19
N LEU A 373 65.77 53.11 11.46
CA LEU A 373 64.38 52.83 11.08
C LEU A 373 64.26 51.63 10.13
N ILE A 374 65.16 51.52 9.14
CA ILE A 374 65.19 50.38 8.21
C ILE A 374 65.46 49.09 8.99
N GLU A 375 66.43 49.09 9.90
CA GLU A 375 66.75 47.93 10.74
C GLU A 375 65.58 47.52 11.64
N GLY A 376 64.92 48.49 12.27
CA GLY A 376 63.72 48.22 13.07
C GLY A 376 62.58 47.58 12.26
N THR A 377 62.36 48.01 11.00
CA THR A 377 61.35 47.37 10.13
C THR A 377 61.71 45.94 9.71
N LEU A 378 63.01 45.65 9.54
CA LEU A 378 63.51 44.30 9.28
C LEU A 378 63.29 43.37 10.48
N ASP A 379 63.56 43.85 11.69
CA ASP A 379 63.38 43.07 12.91
C ASP A 379 61.91 42.71 13.13
N ILE A 380 60.99 43.64 12.88
CA ILE A 380 59.55 43.38 12.87
C ILE A 380 59.18 42.31 11.85
N ALA A 381 59.72 42.37 10.63
CA ALA A 381 59.47 41.36 9.60
C ALA A 381 60.04 39.97 9.99
N ARG A 382 61.16 39.92 10.73
CA ARG A 382 61.72 38.66 11.28
C ARG A 382 60.87 38.10 12.41
N ILE A 383 60.29 38.96 13.26
CA ILE A 383 59.36 38.57 14.33
C ILE A 383 58.05 38.02 13.74
N GLU A 384 57.41 38.75 12.82
CA GLU A 384 56.19 38.28 12.13
C GLU A 384 56.43 36.94 11.41
N GLY A 385 57.64 36.74 10.88
CA GLY A 385 58.06 35.51 10.22
C GLY A 385 58.55 34.39 11.13
N GLY A 386 58.53 34.56 12.46
CA GLY A 386 59.00 33.57 13.45
C GLY A 386 60.50 33.24 13.36
N ARG A 387 61.30 34.13 12.76
CA ARG A 387 62.73 33.94 12.46
C ARG A 387 63.67 34.77 13.35
N LEU A 388 63.16 35.36 14.43
CA LEU A 388 63.99 36.08 15.40
C LEU A 388 64.70 35.06 16.31
N ALA A 389 66.01 34.90 16.15
CA ALA A 389 66.85 34.16 17.08
C ALA A 389 67.32 35.10 18.19
N LEU A 390 66.96 34.78 19.43
CA LEU A 390 67.44 35.51 20.60
C LEU A 390 68.77 34.91 21.03
N GLU A 391 69.83 35.71 21.05
CA GLU A 391 71.11 35.32 21.64
C GLU A 391 71.06 35.59 23.14
N THR A 392 71.10 34.53 23.94
CA THR A 392 71.15 34.63 25.40
C THR A 392 72.60 34.69 25.88
N GLY A 393 73.01 35.81 26.46
CA GLY A 393 74.33 36.00 27.08
C GLY A 393 74.24 36.83 28.37
N PRO A 394 75.25 36.76 29.25
CA PRO A 394 75.25 37.52 30.50
C PRO A 394 75.38 39.03 30.21
N LEU A 395 74.39 39.81 30.66
CA LEU A 395 74.44 41.27 30.64
C LEU A 395 75.18 41.76 31.89
N HIS A 396 76.40 42.27 31.70
CA HIS A 396 77.11 42.99 32.74
C HIS A 396 76.56 44.42 32.79
N PHE A 397 75.75 44.68 33.82
CA PHE A 397 75.22 46.01 34.13
C PHE A 397 76.24 46.85 34.90
#